data_AF-A0A0U9HA63-F1
#
_entry.id   AF-A0A0U9HA63-F1
#
_cell.length_a   1.000
_cell.length_b   1.000
_cell.length_c   1.000
_cell.angle_alpha   90.00
_cell.angle_beta   90.00
_cell.angle_gamma   90.00
#
_symmetry.space_group_name_H-M   'P 1'
#
loop_
_entity.id
_entity.type
_entity.pdbx_description
1 polymer ?
#
loop_
_entity_poly.entity_id
_entity_poly.type
_entity_poly.pdbx_seq_one_letter_code
_entity_poly.pdbx_strand_id
1 'polypeptide(L)'
;MNQDIIQLTYEKIMDLTDDEKSIMYLLFRVGKEVRIEAYTTGNRNLFMRNVKKAIKRMRTSGLEWYPSWNQISRAISKFERVGLMKIDEDGLPLWAYKEVNGIFS
;
A
#
# COMPACT_ATOMS: atom_id res chain seq x y z
N MET A 1 5.01 -20.69 6.43
CA MET A 1 5.17 -19.23 6.46
C MET A 1 5.90 -18.90 7.75
N ASN A 2 7.13 -18.40 7.66
CA ASN A 2 8.08 -18.36 8.77
C ASN A 2 7.62 -17.33 9.83
N GLN A 3 7.58 -17.71 11.11
CA GLN A 3 7.11 -16.84 12.21
C GLN A 3 7.90 -15.53 12.28
N ASP A 4 9.17 -15.57 11.90
CA ASP A 4 10.08 -14.42 11.86
C ASP A 4 9.62 -13.33 10.89
N ILE A 5 9.06 -13.70 9.73
CA ILE A 5 8.57 -12.73 8.72
C ILE A 5 7.36 -11.98 9.25
N ILE A 6 6.47 -12.70 9.93
CA ILE A 6 5.26 -12.12 10.54
C ILE A 6 5.67 -11.14 11.63
N GLN A 7 6.63 -11.53 12.49
CA GLN A 7 7.16 -10.69 13.55
C GLN A 7 7.84 -9.41 13.02
N LEU A 8 8.74 -9.54 12.05
CA LEU A 8 9.44 -8.40 11.44
C LEU A 8 8.47 -7.45 10.71
N THR A 9 7.46 -8.00 10.03
CA THR A 9 6.42 -7.20 9.39
C THR A 9 5.60 -6.45 10.43
N TYR A 10 5.27 -7.11 11.54
CA TYR A 10 4.52 -6.51 12.65
C TYR A 10 5.28 -5.34 13.28
N GLU A 11 6.57 -5.51 13.58
CA GLU A 11 7.42 -4.45 14.13
C GLU A 11 7.45 -3.21 13.23
N LYS A 12 7.62 -3.41 11.92
CA LYS A 12 7.59 -2.31 10.93
C LYS A 12 6.25 -1.60 10.88
N ILE A 13 5.13 -2.32 11.06
CA ILE A 13 3.79 -1.72 11.12
C ILE A 13 3.60 -0.94 12.43
N MET A 14 4.15 -1.44 13.54
CA MET A 14 4.05 -0.78 14.84
C MET A 14 4.79 0.56 14.87
N ASP A 15 5.90 0.67 14.13
CA ASP A 15 6.69 1.92 13.95
C ASP A 15 6.01 2.97 13.05
N LEU A 16 4.84 2.67 12.47
CA LEU A 16 4.08 3.64 11.68
C LEU A 16 3.25 4.56 12.58
N THR A 17 3.13 5.82 12.17
CA THR A 17 2.15 6.74 12.77
C THR A 17 0.71 6.31 12.42
N ASP A 18 -0.28 6.84 13.13
CA ASP A 18 -1.68 6.51 12.84
C ASP A 18 -2.13 6.97 11.45
N ASP A 19 -1.62 8.12 11.00
CA ASP A 19 -1.80 8.60 9.62
C ASP A 19 -1.21 7.62 8.60
N GLU A 20 0.00 7.11 8.86
CA GLU A 20 0.67 6.15 8.00
C GLU A 20 -0.06 4.80 7.98
N LYS A 21 -0.54 4.31 9.13
CA LYS A 21 -1.38 3.10 9.22
C LYS A 21 -2.68 3.26 8.45
N SER A 22 -3.31 4.43 8.53
CA SER A 22 -4.52 4.76 7.77
C SER A 22 -4.26 4.78 6.25
N ILE A 23 -3.13 5.33 5.83
CA ILE A 23 -2.69 5.29 4.43
C ILE A 23 -2.39 3.84 4.00
N MET A 24 -1.67 3.08 4.82
CA MET A 24 -1.37 1.66 4.55
C MET A 24 -2.67 0.88 4.31
N TYR A 25 -3.66 1.05 5.18
CA TYR A 25 -4.97 0.41 5.04
C TYR A 25 -5.70 0.82 3.76
N LEU A 26 -5.70 2.12 3.42
CA LEU A 26 -6.25 2.62 2.17
C LEU A 26 -5.59 1.96 0.95
N LEU A 27 -4.26 1.93 0.90
CA LEU A 27 -3.50 1.33 -0.20
C LEU A 27 -3.75 -0.19 -0.30
N PHE A 28 -3.81 -0.89 0.83
CA PHE A 28 -4.13 -2.32 0.86
C PHE A 28 -5.52 -2.60 0.30
N ARG A 29 -6.53 -1.85 0.76
CA ARG A 29 -7.91 -1.97 0.29
C ARG A 29 -8.03 -1.73 -1.20
N VAL A 30 -7.52 -0.61 -1.68
CA VAL A 30 -7.58 -0.28 -3.11
C VAL A 30 -6.83 -1.32 -3.93
N GLY A 31 -5.65 -1.75 -3.48
CA GLY A 31 -4.86 -2.79 -4.15
C GLY A 31 -5.63 -4.10 -4.30
N LYS A 32 -6.35 -4.53 -3.27
CA LYS A 32 -7.23 -5.71 -3.32
C LYS A 32 -8.38 -5.52 -4.31
N GLU A 33 -9.04 -4.37 -4.29
CA GLU A 33 -10.19 -4.06 -5.15
C GLU A 33 -9.81 -4.04 -6.64
N VAL A 34 -8.63 -3.53 -6.99
CA VAL A 34 -8.22 -3.36 -8.40
C VAL A 34 -7.42 -4.53 -8.97
N ARG A 35 -6.97 -5.48 -8.15
CA ARG A 35 -6.01 -6.52 -8.58
C ARG A 35 -6.51 -7.34 -9.76
N ILE A 36 -7.75 -7.79 -9.71
CA ILE A 36 -8.36 -8.60 -10.77
C ILE A 36 -8.44 -7.79 -12.08
N GLU A 37 -8.93 -6.55 -12.01
CA GLU A 37 -9.07 -5.69 -13.20
C GLU A 37 -7.70 -5.31 -13.78
N ALA A 38 -6.69 -5.04 -12.93
CA ALA A 38 -5.34 -4.73 -13.37
C ALA A 38 -4.73 -5.90 -14.15
N TYR A 39 -4.86 -7.14 -13.65
CA TYR A 39 -4.37 -8.32 -14.36
C TYR A 39 -5.11 -8.61 -15.66
N THR A 40 -6.43 -8.44 -15.68
CA THR A 40 -7.23 -8.67 -16.89
C THR A 40 -6.97 -7.62 -17.97
N THR A 41 -6.76 -6.36 -17.59
CA THR A 41 -6.65 -5.24 -18.54
C THR A 41 -5.22 -4.83 -18.85
N GLY A 42 -4.23 -5.28 -18.06
CA GLY A 42 -2.84 -4.81 -18.13
C GLY A 42 -2.67 -3.33 -17.75
N ASN A 43 -3.68 -2.69 -17.16
CA ASN A 43 -3.64 -1.26 -16.88
C ASN A 43 -2.86 -0.94 -15.60
N ARG A 44 -1.56 -0.67 -15.76
CA ARG A 44 -0.62 -0.35 -14.67
C ARG A 44 -0.96 0.90 -13.87
N ASN A 45 -1.80 1.79 -14.41
CA ASN A 45 -2.20 3.02 -13.72
C ASN A 45 -3.46 2.83 -12.85
N LEU A 46 -4.10 1.67 -12.92
CA LEU A 46 -5.40 1.44 -12.32
C LEU A 46 -5.38 1.61 -10.80
N PHE A 47 -4.36 1.09 -10.13
CA PHE A 47 -4.18 1.22 -8.69
C PHE A 47 -4.13 2.69 -8.26
N MET A 48 -3.16 3.45 -8.77
CA MET A 48 -2.96 4.86 -8.37
C MET A 48 -4.15 5.75 -8.75
N ARG A 49 -4.82 5.45 -9.87
CA ARG A 49 -6.07 6.12 -10.26
C ARG A 49 -7.16 5.88 -9.22
N ASN A 50 -7.31 4.65 -8.73
CA ASN A 50 -8.32 4.32 -7.73
C ASN A 50 -7.95 4.82 -6.33
N VAL A 51 -6.67 4.93 -5.98
CA VAL A 51 -6.24 5.61 -4.74
C VAL A 51 -6.70 7.07 -4.76
N LYS A 52 -6.46 7.80 -5.86
CA LYS A 52 -6.95 9.18 -6.02
C LYS A 52 -8.48 9.28 -5.92
N LYS A 53 -9.21 8.35 -6.55
CA LYS A 53 -10.67 8.30 -6.45
C LYS A 53 -11.13 8.03 -5.01
N ALA A 54 -10.48 7.12 -4.29
CA ALA A 54 -10.81 6.81 -2.91
C ALA A 54 -10.62 8.02 -1.99
N ILE A 55 -9.50 8.75 -2.10
CA ILE A 55 -9.26 9.99 -1.35
C ILE A 55 -10.32 11.05 -1.68
N LYS A 56 -10.66 11.21 -2.97
CA LYS A 56 -11.72 12.12 -3.40
C LYS A 56 -13.07 11.75 -2.75
N ARG A 57 -13.41 10.45 -2.71
CA ARG A 57 -14.62 9.95 -2.05
C ARG A 57 -14.62 10.25 -0.55
N MET A 58 -13.52 9.97 0.15
CA MET A 58 -13.36 10.29 1.57
C MET A 58 -13.65 11.76 1.86
N ARG A 59 -13.08 12.67 1.04
CA ARG A 59 -13.30 14.11 1.14
C ARG A 59 -14.76 14.50 0.89
N THR A 60 -15.41 13.92 -0.13
CA THR A 60 -16.82 14.24 -0.45
C THR A 60 -17.81 13.65 0.54
N SER A 61 -17.46 12.55 1.21
CA SER A 61 -18.29 11.90 2.24
C SER A 61 -18.21 12.59 3.59
N GLY A 62 -17.39 13.64 3.74
CA GLY A 62 -17.27 14.39 4.98
C GLY A 62 -16.52 13.67 6.09
N LEU A 63 -15.63 12.73 5.76
CA LEU A 63 -14.76 12.12 6.76
C LEU A 63 -13.87 13.20 7.41
N GLU A 64 -13.74 13.13 8.73
CA GLU A 64 -12.94 14.08 9.53
C GLU A 64 -11.47 14.11 9.10
N TRP A 65 -10.96 12.99 8.58
CA TRP A 65 -9.60 12.87 8.09
C TRP A 65 -9.53 12.18 6.73
N TYR A 66 -8.63 12.68 5.88
CA TYR A 66 -8.24 12.07 4.61
C TYR A 66 -6.83 12.51 4.22
N PRO A 67 -6.02 11.64 3.58
CA PRO A 67 -4.64 11.99 3.25
C PRO A 67 -4.57 12.87 2.00
N SER A 68 -3.65 13.83 2.01
CA SER A 68 -3.23 14.54 0.79
C SER A 68 -2.42 13.62 -0.12
N TRP A 69 -2.33 13.97 -1.40
CA TRP A 69 -1.49 13.21 -2.35
C TRP A 69 -0.01 13.20 -1.93
N ASN A 70 0.48 14.29 -1.33
CA ASN A 70 1.85 14.36 -0.83
C ASN A 70 2.09 13.39 0.34
N GLN A 71 1.12 13.24 1.25
CA GLN A 71 1.19 12.25 2.33
C GLN A 71 1.21 10.83 1.76
N ILE A 72 0.37 10.52 0.76
CA ILE A 72 0.39 9.22 0.06
C ILE A 72 1.76 8.94 -0.55
N SER A 73 2.31 9.87 -1.33
CA SER A 73 3.61 9.67 -1.98
C SER A 73 4.73 9.45 -0.96
N ARG A 74 4.76 10.24 0.13
CA ARG A 74 5.74 10.08 1.20
C ARG A 74 5.61 8.74 1.92
N ALA A 75 4.38 8.30 2.19
CA ALA A 75 4.12 7.02 2.83
C ALA A 75 4.56 5.85 1.94
N ILE A 76 4.25 5.88 0.64
CA ILE A 76 4.71 4.86 -0.33
C ILE A 76 6.25 4.78 -0.33
N SER A 77 6.94 5.92 -0.44
CA SER A 77 8.41 5.94 -0.40
C SER A 77 8.97 5.41 0.92
N LYS A 78 8.33 5.72 2.06
CA LYS A 78 8.73 5.16 3.37
C LYS A 78 8.53 3.64 3.38
N PHE A 79 7.36 3.15 2.97
CA PHE A 79 7.04 1.71 2.96
C PHE A 79 8.01 0.93 2.08
N GLU A 80 8.40 1.48 0.93
CA GLU A 80 9.39 0.87 0.05
C GLU A 80 10.76 0.78 0.70
N ARG A 81 11.20 1.88 1.32
CA ARG A 81 12.49 1.95 2.03
C ARG A 81 12.57 0.89 3.14
N VAL A 82 11.54 0.79 3.98
CA VAL A 82 11.50 -0.16 5.10
C VAL A 82 11.14 -1.60 4.67
N GLY A 83 10.80 -1.82 3.40
CA GLY A 83 10.49 -3.15 2.85
C GLY A 83 9.04 -3.61 3.02
N LEU A 84 8.17 -2.79 3.61
CA LEU A 84 6.77 -3.12 3.84
C LEU A 84 5.97 -3.25 2.55
N MET A 85 6.20 -2.38 1.57
CA MET A 85 5.46 -2.38 0.32
C MET A 85 6.26 -1.72 -0.79
N LYS A 86 6.19 -2.28 -2.00
CA LYS A 86 6.59 -1.58 -3.23
C LYS A 86 5.47 -1.66 -4.26
N ILE A 87 5.54 -0.83 -5.29
CA ILE A 87 4.72 -1.01 -6.49
C ILE A 87 5.49 -1.92 -7.45
N ASP A 88 4.87 -3.00 -7.89
CA ASP A 88 5.45 -3.94 -8.85
C ASP A 88 5.35 -3.43 -10.30
N GLU A 89 5.85 -4.24 -11.24
CA GLU A 89 5.84 -3.92 -12.67
C GLU A 89 4.44 -3.83 -13.28
N ASP A 90 3.44 -4.43 -12.63
CA ASP A 90 2.02 -4.36 -13.00
C ASP A 90 1.33 -3.13 -12.40
N GLY A 91 2.07 -2.29 -11.66
CA GLY A 91 1.53 -1.10 -11.02
C GLY A 91 0.68 -1.41 -9.80
N LEU A 92 0.83 -2.60 -9.21
CA LEU A 92 0.09 -3.05 -8.03
C LEU A 92 0.99 -3.05 -6.78
N PRO A 93 0.40 -2.92 -5.57
CA PRO A 93 1.17 -3.04 -4.35
C PRO A 93 1.58 -4.50 -4.10
N LEU A 94 2.87 -4.72 -3.90
CA LEU A 94 3.47 -5.96 -3.40
C LEU A 94 3.94 -5.74 -1.96
N TRP A 95 3.36 -6.49 -1.03
CA TRP A 95 3.56 -6.37 0.42
C TRP A 95 4.66 -7.32 0.92
N ALA A 96 5.38 -6.91 1.96
CA ALA A 96 6.47 -7.66 2.61
C ALA A 96 7.50 -8.20 1.59
N TYR A 97 7.78 -7.42 0.55
CA TYR A 97 8.53 -7.91 -0.62
C TYR A 97 10.00 -8.21 -0.30
N LYS A 98 10.61 -7.49 0.66
CA LYS A 98 12.01 -7.72 1.04
C LYS A 98 12.15 -9.01 1.83
N GLU A 99 11.18 -9.28 2.69
CA GLU A 99 11.12 -10.47 3.53
C GLU A 99 10.80 -11.70 2.69
N VAL A 100 9.87 -11.60 1.75
CA VAL A 100 9.59 -12.67 0.79
C VAL A 100 10.81 -12.95 -0.08
N ASN A 101 11.46 -11.92 -0.62
CA ASN A 101 12.64 -12.12 -1.48
C ASN A 101 13.85 -12.69 -0.73
N GLY A 102 14.06 -12.33 0.55
CA GLY A 102 15.15 -12.86 1.37
C GLY A 102 15.01 -14.33 1.78
N ILE A 103 13.83 -14.95 1.56
CA ILE A 103 13.62 -16.40 1.77
C ILE A 103 14.04 -17.20 0.52
N PHE A 104 13.95 -16.59 -0.66
CA PHE A 104 14.19 -17.26 -1.94
C PHE A 104 15.55 -16.92 -2.55
N SER A 105 16.42 -16.22 -1.80
CA SER A 105 17.82 -15.95 -2.10
C SER A 105 18.72 -16.85 -1.26
#